data_AF-A0A2G9XX85-F1
#
_entry.id   AF-A0A2G9XX85-F1
#
_cell.length_a   1.000
_cell.length_b   1.000
_cell.length_c   1.000
_cell.angle_alpha   90.00
_cell.angle_beta   90.00
_cell.angle_gamma   90.00
#
_symmetry.space_group_name_H-M   'P 1'
#
loop_
_entity.id
_entity.type
_entity.pdbx_description
1 polymer ?
#
loop_
_entity_poly.entity_id
_entity_poly.type
_entity_poly.pdbx_seq_one_letter_code
_entity_poly.pdbx_strand_id
1 'polypeptide(L)'
;MPDAQKPVEGYLYNGKNLLLVSPSVLNGFYDPEIPSPFPDKYLGVDLATVVWDKLIPVGSIISRDTLMTGYPDTLKVSSFISRFDAFETTEEAAAIYRLPETGWWEGRPCVAVRHPAHNPNCVFFSMPIDKLNGLGNAEDVVRYVLQEEFEH
;
A
#
# COMPACT_ATOMS: atom_id res chain seq x y z
N MET A 1 -16.19 -27.77 -4.64
CA MET A 1 -16.18 -26.80 -5.76
C MET A 1 -15.10 -25.79 -5.43
N PRO A 2 -14.21 -25.38 -6.34
CA PRO A 2 -13.32 -24.27 -6.01
C PRO A 2 -14.23 -23.05 -5.84
N ASP A 3 -14.20 -22.43 -4.65
CA ASP A 3 -14.90 -21.18 -4.41
C ASP A 3 -14.55 -20.22 -5.54
N ALA A 4 -15.54 -19.51 -6.08
CA ALA A 4 -15.36 -18.60 -7.20
C ALA A 4 -14.34 -17.52 -6.80
N GLN A 5 -13.06 -17.74 -7.14
CA GLN A 5 -12.00 -16.77 -6.90
C GLN A 5 -12.42 -15.46 -7.54
N LYS A 6 -12.35 -14.37 -6.77
CA LYS A 6 -12.67 -13.05 -7.30
C LYS A 6 -11.70 -12.75 -8.46
N PRO A 7 -12.10 -12.03 -9.52
CA PRO A 7 -11.27 -11.85 -10.72
C PRO A 7 -9.84 -11.34 -10.45
N VAL A 8 -9.64 -10.49 -9.43
CA VAL A 8 -8.32 -9.97 -9.05
C VAL A 8 -7.42 -11.04 -8.42
N GLU A 9 -7.99 -11.95 -7.65
CA GLU A 9 -7.26 -13.10 -7.08
C GLU A 9 -6.75 -14.00 -8.18
N GLY A 10 -7.63 -14.34 -9.14
CA GLY A 10 -7.24 -15.11 -10.33
C GLY A 10 -6.19 -14.39 -11.18
N TYR A 11 -6.27 -13.06 -11.29
CA TYR A 11 -5.28 -12.26 -12.01
C TYR A 11 -3.88 -12.38 -11.37
N LEU A 12 -3.78 -12.19 -10.05
CA LEU A 12 -2.51 -12.32 -9.31
C LEU A 12 -1.99 -13.76 -9.28
N TYR A 13 -2.88 -14.76 -9.14
CA TYR A 13 -2.49 -16.17 -9.20
C TYR A 13 -1.87 -16.58 -10.53
N ASN A 14 -2.29 -15.92 -11.62
CA ASN A 14 -1.72 -16.14 -12.95
C ASN A 14 -0.40 -15.37 -13.16
N GLY A 15 0.23 -14.88 -12.09
CA GLY A 15 1.51 -14.19 -12.13
C GLY A 15 1.44 -12.84 -12.84
N LYS A 16 0.27 -12.20 -12.87
CA LYS A 16 0.12 -10.88 -13.49
C LYS A 16 0.45 -9.77 -12.51
N ASN A 17 0.96 -8.67 -13.04
CA ASN A 17 1.39 -7.52 -12.25
C ASN A 17 0.23 -6.56 -11.99
N LEU A 18 0.08 -6.14 -10.73
CA LEU A 18 -0.97 -5.25 -10.26
C LEU A 18 -0.39 -4.11 -9.43
N LEU A 19 -0.49 -2.88 -9.95
CA LEU A 19 -0.39 -1.67 -9.12
C LEU A 19 -1.80 -1.29 -8.67
N LEU A 20 -2.07 -1.40 -7.37
CA LEU A 20 -3.35 -1.04 -6.76
C LEU A 20 -3.19 0.24 -5.95
N VAL A 21 -3.98 1.26 -6.24
CA VAL A 21 -4.08 2.49 -5.44
C VAL A 21 -5.51 2.62 -4.96
N SER A 22 -5.76 2.44 -3.66
CA SER A 22 -7.12 2.50 -3.14
C SER A 22 -7.18 2.85 -1.64
N PRO A 23 -7.65 4.07 -1.29
CA PRO A 23 -7.63 4.59 0.07
C PRO A 23 -8.65 4.05 1.05
N SER A 24 -9.45 3.07 0.67
CA SER A 24 -10.40 2.42 1.58
C SER A 24 -10.66 0.99 1.15
N VAL A 25 -9.71 0.37 0.43
CA VAL A 25 -9.92 -0.97 -0.13
C VAL A 25 -10.13 -1.98 0.98
N LEU A 26 -9.43 -1.78 2.09
CA LEU A 26 -9.43 -2.70 3.21
C LEU A 26 -10.79 -2.67 3.93
N ASN A 27 -11.46 -1.53 4.03
CA ASN A 27 -12.82 -1.40 4.58
C ASN A 27 -13.83 -2.26 3.81
N GLY A 28 -13.69 -2.36 2.48
CA GLY A 28 -14.56 -3.21 1.65
C GLY A 28 -14.27 -4.72 1.79
N PHE A 29 -13.12 -5.09 2.35
CA PHE A 29 -12.67 -6.48 2.46
C PHE A 29 -12.70 -7.05 3.87
N TYR A 30 -12.66 -6.20 4.90
CA TYR A 30 -12.75 -6.62 6.30
C TYR A 30 -14.11 -6.37 6.92
N ASP A 31 -15.16 -6.50 6.12
CA ASP A 31 -16.49 -6.67 6.70
C ASP A 31 -16.44 -7.85 7.67
N PRO A 32 -16.65 -7.66 8.98
CA PRO A 32 -16.60 -8.75 9.95
C PRO A 32 -17.70 -9.79 9.68
N GLU A 33 -18.77 -9.43 8.97
CA GLU A 33 -19.81 -10.36 8.54
C GLU A 33 -19.37 -11.20 7.33
N ILE A 34 -18.38 -10.73 6.55
CA ILE A 34 -17.84 -11.40 5.36
C ILE A 34 -16.31 -11.28 5.34
N PRO A 35 -15.60 -12.03 6.20
CA PRO A 35 -14.14 -11.94 6.28
C PRO A 35 -13.49 -12.33 4.96
N SER A 36 -12.59 -11.48 4.45
CA SER A 36 -11.83 -11.77 3.23
C SER A 36 -10.35 -12.05 3.54
N PRO A 37 -9.79 -13.17 3.04
CA PRO A 37 -8.35 -13.42 3.11
C PRO A 37 -7.57 -12.56 2.10
N PHE A 38 -8.26 -11.72 1.31
CA PHE A 38 -7.66 -11.01 0.20
C PHE A 38 -6.49 -10.09 0.62
N PRO A 39 -6.62 -9.28 1.68
CA PRO A 39 -5.55 -8.35 2.02
C PRO A 39 -4.29 -9.02 2.57
N ASP A 40 -4.44 -10.05 3.41
CA ASP A 40 -3.33 -10.85 3.94
C ASP A 40 -2.63 -11.61 2.79
N LYS A 41 -3.40 -12.40 2.04
CA LYS A 41 -2.87 -13.36 1.06
C LYS A 41 -2.39 -12.76 -0.26
N TYR A 42 -2.86 -11.56 -0.64
CA TYR A 42 -2.55 -10.98 -1.95
C TYR A 42 -2.03 -9.55 -1.88
N LEU A 43 -2.38 -8.78 -0.85
CA LEU A 43 -1.83 -7.42 -0.68
C LEU A 43 -0.64 -7.39 0.29
N GLY A 44 -0.46 -8.42 1.13
CA GLY A 44 0.64 -8.49 2.09
C GLY A 44 0.40 -7.60 3.29
N VAL A 45 -0.88 -7.41 3.63
CA VAL A 45 -1.34 -6.50 4.69
C VAL A 45 -1.68 -7.31 5.93
N ASP A 46 -0.99 -7.02 7.04
CA ASP A 46 -1.38 -7.55 8.35
C ASP A 46 -2.59 -6.80 8.89
N LEU A 47 -3.63 -7.59 9.11
CA LEU A 47 -4.92 -7.20 9.58
C LEU A 47 -4.97 -6.78 11.04
N ALA A 48 -4.03 -7.26 11.86
CA ALA A 48 -4.02 -7.03 13.29
C ALA A 48 -3.77 -5.56 13.67
N THR A 49 -3.16 -4.80 12.76
CA THR A 49 -2.58 -3.47 13.02
C THR A 49 -3.04 -2.44 12.00
N VAL A 50 -4.35 -2.42 11.68
CA VAL A 50 -4.91 -1.44 10.74
C VAL A 50 -5.42 -0.17 11.45
N VAL A 51 -4.96 0.97 10.94
CA VAL A 51 -5.36 2.31 11.32
C VAL A 51 -6.30 2.87 10.25
N TRP A 52 -7.56 3.04 10.61
CA TRP A 52 -8.66 3.33 9.69
C TRP A 52 -9.01 4.80 9.54
N ASP A 53 -9.50 5.15 8.35
CA ASP A 53 -10.19 6.41 8.03
C ASP A 53 -9.46 7.64 8.58
N LYS A 54 -8.13 7.62 8.47
CA LYS A 54 -7.31 8.73 8.92
C LYS A 54 -7.33 9.88 7.92
N LEU A 55 -7.03 11.04 8.46
CA LEU A 55 -6.86 12.28 7.72
C LEU A 55 -5.38 12.63 7.73
N ILE A 56 -4.87 13.13 6.60
CA ILE A 56 -3.51 13.66 6.55
C ILE A 56 -3.53 15.08 5.95
N PRO A 57 -2.96 16.07 6.66
CA PRO A 57 -2.96 17.44 6.19
C PRO A 57 -2.01 17.63 5.01
N VAL A 58 -2.27 18.69 4.24
CA VAL A 58 -1.35 19.16 3.20
C VAL A 58 -0.01 19.50 3.84
N GLY A 59 1.08 19.08 3.19
CA GLY A 59 2.45 19.32 3.64
C GLY A 59 3.04 18.23 4.52
N SER A 60 2.25 17.24 4.97
CA SER A 60 2.79 16.06 5.65
C SER A 60 3.80 15.32 4.78
N ILE A 61 4.82 14.76 5.44
CA ILE A 61 5.88 13.97 4.80
C ILE A 61 5.62 12.49 5.07
N ILE A 62 5.57 11.72 3.99
CA ILE A 62 5.56 10.25 4.02
C ILE A 62 6.98 9.79 3.69
N SER A 63 7.53 8.90 4.49
CA SER A 63 8.92 8.47 4.35
C SER A 63 8.97 7.05 3.83
N ARG A 64 9.93 6.78 2.94
CA ARG A 64 10.25 5.43 2.52
C ARG A 64 10.68 4.60 3.73
N ASP A 65 10.34 3.32 3.74
CA ASP A 65 10.86 2.37 4.71
C ASP A 65 12.40 2.29 4.63
N THR A 66 13.05 2.10 5.78
CA THR A 66 14.53 2.08 5.87
C THR A 66 15.17 0.89 5.17
N LEU A 67 14.44 -0.22 5.03
CA LEU A 67 14.91 -1.43 4.35
C LEU A 67 14.60 -1.40 2.85
N MET A 68 13.82 -0.42 2.39
CA MET A 68 13.45 -0.26 0.99
C MET A 68 14.45 0.65 0.26
N THR A 69 14.72 0.33 -1.00
CA THR A 69 15.60 1.10 -1.89
C THR A 69 14.90 1.42 -3.21
N GLY A 70 15.48 2.31 -4.02
CA GLY A 70 15.00 2.63 -5.37
C GLY A 70 13.82 3.62 -5.45
N TYR A 71 12.88 3.57 -4.51
CA TYR A 71 11.82 4.58 -4.38
C TYR A 71 12.37 5.93 -3.87
N PRO A 72 11.74 7.07 -4.18
CA PRO A 72 12.03 8.35 -3.55
C PRO A 72 11.98 8.26 -2.02
N ASP A 73 12.99 8.82 -1.34
CA ASP A 73 13.12 8.74 0.13
C ASP A 73 11.92 9.34 0.87
N THR A 74 11.31 10.38 0.30
CA THR A 74 10.12 11.00 0.87
C THR A 74 9.15 11.45 -0.22
N LEU A 75 7.87 11.45 0.15
CA LEU A 75 6.79 12.06 -0.60
C LEU A 75 6.12 13.12 0.26
N LYS A 76 5.60 14.17 -0.36
CA LYS A 76 4.91 15.26 0.36
C LYS A 76 3.47 15.32 -0.07
N VAL A 77 2.56 15.37 0.90
CA VAL A 77 1.13 15.51 0.62
C VAL A 77 0.87 16.87 -0.03
N SER A 78 0.45 16.89 -1.29
CA SER A 78 0.12 18.10 -2.07
C SER A 78 -1.33 18.52 -1.92
N SER A 79 -2.22 17.57 -1.61
CA SER A 79 -3.67 17.78 -1.46
C SER A 79 -4.20 16.95 -0.31
N PHE A 80 -5.21 17.48 0.41
CA PHE A 80 -5.80 16.80 1.56
C PHE A 80 -6.29 15.38 1.21
N ILE A 81 -5.95 14.41 2.05
CA ILE A 81 -6.40 13.00 1.91
C ILE A 81 -7.34 12.72 3.07
N SER A 82 -8.61 12.51 2.70
CA SER A 82 -9.73 12.49 3.63
C SER A 82 -10.19 11.12 4.09
N ARG A 83 -9.56 10.05 3.59
CA ARG A 83 -9.66 8.65 4.03
C ARG A 83 -8.42 7.95 3.50
N PHE A 84 -7.75 7.19 4.34
CA PHE A 84 -6.71 6.24 3.95
C PHE A 84 -6.59 5.20 5.06
N ASP A 85 -6.04 4.05 4.70
CA ASP A 85 -5.76 2.97 5.63
C ASP A 85 -4.26 2.92 5.89
N ALA A 86 -3.82 2.77 7.13
CA ALA A 86 -2.42 2.41 7.44
C ALA A 86 -2.40 1.04 8.11
N PHE A 87 -1.34 0.28 7.93
CA PHE A 87 -1.28 -1.13 8.34
C PHE A 87 0.15 -1.54 8.66
N GLU A 88 0.37 -2.75 9.16
CA GLU A 88 1.67 -3.41 9.03
C GLU A 88 1.65 -4.44 7.91
N THR A 89 2.82 -4.96 7.57
CA THR A 89 2.96 -5.96 6.52
C THR A 89 2.97 -7.37 7.10
N THR A 90 2.53 -8.34 6.31
CA THR A 90 2.79 -9.74 6.58
C THR A 90 4.29 -10.05 6.45
N GLU A 91 4.73 -11.21 6.92
CA GLU A 91 6.15 -11.63 6.82
C GLU A 91 6.61 -11.84 5.36
N GLU A 92 5.67 -12.08 4.44
CA GLU A 92 5.94 -12.32 3.02
C GLU A 92 6.01 -11.02 2.19
N ALA A 93 5.72 -9.87 2.80
CA ALA A 93 5.61 -8.58 2.15
C ALA A 93 6.61 -7.57 2.72
N ALA A 94 6.82 -6.46 2.00
CA ALA A 94 7.74 -5.41 2.43
C ALA A 94 7.11 -4.02 2.33
N ALA A 95 7.22 -3.25 3.41
CA ALA A 95 6.76 -1.87 3.44
C ALA A 95 7.61 -1.00 2.49
N ILE A 96 6.93 -0.20 1.68
CA ILE A 96 7.54 0.80 0.80
C ILE A 96 7.53 2.16 1.49
N TYR A 97 6.37 2.61 1.95
CA TYR A 97 6.18 3.91 2.58
C TYR A 97 5.49 3.79 3.92
N ARG A 98 5.95 4.61 4.88
CA ARG A 98 5.43 4.67 6.24
C ARG A 98 5.05 6.10 6.63
N LEU A 99 4.03 6.19 7.45
CA LEU A 99 3.65 7.45 8.10
C LEU A 99 4.76 7.96 9.04
N PRO A 100 4.80 9.29 9.30
CA PRO A 100 5.68 9.86 10.32
C PRO A 100 5.19 9.52 11.72
N GLU A 101 6.05 9.57 12.72
CA GLU A 101 5.64 9.42 14.12
C GLU A 101 5.02 10.73 14.63
N THR A 102 3.71 10.74 14.93
CA THR A 102 2.96 11.98 15.23
C THR A 102 2.02 11.89 16.43
N GLY A 103 1.91 10.71 17.06
CA GLY A 103 0.94 10.45 18.14
C GLY A 103 -0.52 10.28 17.68
N TRP A 104 -0.83 10.45 16.39
CA TRP A 104 -2.17 10.22 15.82
C TRP A 104 -2.45 8.75 15.47
N TRP A 105 -1.38 7.95 15.47
CA TRP A 105 -1.32 6.51 15.29
C TRP A 105 -0.13 5.98 16.10
N GLU A 106 -0.15 4.69 16.39
CA GLU A 106 0.95 4.03 17.07
C GLU A 106 2.12 3.80 16.10
N GLY A 107 3.32 4.20 16.50
CA GLY A 107 4.54 4.02 15.70
C GLY A 107 4.50 4.70 14.32
N ARG A 108 4.94 3.96 13.31
CA ARG A 108 5.08 4.42 11.92
C ARG A 108 4.44 3.41 10.95
N PRO A 109 3.11 3.32 10.93
CA PRO A 109 2.42 2.31 10.13
C PRO A 109 2.67 2.51 8.65
N CYS A 110 2.66 1.40 7.92
CA CYS A 110 2.80 1.30 6.48
C CYS A 110 1.57 1.86 5.76
N VAL A 111 1.78 2.50 4.62
CA VAL A 111 0.74 3.01 3.70
C VAL A 111 0.96 2.58 2.25
N ALA A 112 2.08 1.90 1.99
CA ALA A 112 2.34 1.28 0.70
C ALA A 112 3.23 0.05 0.88
N VAL A 113 2.89 -1.04 0.21
CA VAL A 113 3.54 -2.35 0.37
C VAL A 113 3.77 -3.01 -0.98
N ARG A 114 4.82 -3.82 -1.08
CA ARG A 114 5.02 -4.76 -2.19
C ARG A 114 4.87 -6.20 -1.69
N HIS A 115 4.20 -7.02 -2.47
CA HIS A 115 3.98 -8.44 -2.21
C HIS A 115 4.21 -9.25 -3.50
N PRO A 116 4.98 -10.35 -3.43
CA PRO A 116 5.92 -10.72 -2.36
C PRO A 116 7.05 -9.72 -2.16
N ALA A 117 7.73 -9.78 -1.02
CA ALA A 117 8.86 -8.90 -0.69
C ALA A 117 10.01 -9.00 -1.70
N HIS A 118 10.13 -10.18 -2.34
CA HIS A 118 11.07 -10.48 -3.42
C HIS A 118 10.28 -10.85 -4.67
N ASN A 119 10.62 -10.25 -5.81
CA ASN A 119 9.90 -10.43 -7.09
C ASN A 119 8.40 -10.09 -6.96
N PRO A 120 8.07 -8.84 -6.59
CA PRO A 120 6.68 -8.45 -6.37
C PRO A 120 5.89 -8.42 -7.67
N ASN A 121 4.74 -9.07 -7.66
CA ASN A 121 3.72 -8.91 -8.70
C ASN A 121 2.55 -8.03 -8.22
N CYS A 122 2.55 -7.61 -6.96
CA CYS A 122 1.56 -6.70 -6.42
C CYS A 122 2.26 -5.56 -5.68
N VAL A 123 1.88 -4.33 -6.02
CA VAL A 123 2.23 -3.12 -5.26
C VAL A 123 0.94 -2.42 -4.88
N PHE A 124 0.72 -2.24 -3.58
CA PHE A 124 -0.48 -1.62 -3.05
C PHE A 124 -0.14 -0.30 -2.35
N PHE A 125 -0.86 0.77 -2.70
CA PHE A 125 -0.86 2.05 -2.02
C PHE A 125 -2.26 2.32 -1.45
N SER A 126 -2.35 2.56 -0.15
CA SER A 126 -3.58 3.05 0.48
C SER A 126 -3.74 4.56 0.39
N MET A 127 -2.79 5.26 -0.24
CA MET A 127 -2.85 6.70 -0.42
C MET A 127 -2.86 7.02 -1.91
N PRO A 128 -3.67 8.01 -2.37
CA PRO A 128 -3.65 8.42 -3.77
C PRO A 128 -2.29 9.02 -4.13
N ILE A 129 -1.54 8.36 -5.03
CA ILE A 129 -0.17 8.75 -5.39
C ILE A 129 -0.11 10.18 -5.94
N ASP A 130 -1.13 10.61 -6.69
CA ASP A 130 -1.26 11.97 -7.23
C ASP A 130 -1.27 13.04 -6.12
N LYS A 131 -1.84 12.70 -4.96
CA LYS A 131 -1.88 13.58 -3.78
C LYS A 131 -0.58 13.57 -2.97
N LEU A 132 0.39 12.71 -3.33
CA LEU A 132 1.70 12.62 -2.69
C LEU A 132 2.79 13.38 -3.48
N ASN A 133 2.40 14.23 -4.43
CA ASN A 133 3.31 14.89 -5.37
C ASN A 133 3.81 16.29 -4.94
N GLY A 134 3.86 16.59 -3.65
CA GLY A 134 4.25 17.92 -3.16
C GLY A 134 5.74 18.26 -3.35
N LEU A 135 6.57 17.27 -3.72
CA LEU A 135 7.97 17.43 -4.12
C LEU A 135 8.20 17.24 -5.63
N GLY A 136 7.14 16.95 -6.41
CA GLY A 136 7.27 16.69 -7.85
C GLY A 136 7.83 15.31 -8.21
N ASN A 137 7.88 14.36 -7.26
CA ASN A 137 8.53 13.06 -7.40
C ASN A 137 7.56 11.86 -7.36
N ALA A 138 6.24 12.09 -7.43
CA ALA A 138 5.27 10.98 -7.46
C ALA A 138 5.34 10.16 -8.76
N GLU A 139 5.74 10.78 -9.88
CA GLU A 139 5.98 10.08 -11.14
C GLU A 139 7.11 9.04 -11.02
N ASP A 140 8.17 9.38 -10.28
CA ASP A 140 9.30 8.47 -10.06
C ASP A 140 8.87 7.19 -9.35
N VAL A 141 7.87 7.28 -8.45
CA VAL A 141 7.27 6.10 -7.79
C VAL A 141 6.60 5.19 -8.81
N VAL A 142 5.72 5.75 -9.66
CA VAL A 142 4.99 4.95 -10.66
C VAL A 142 5.97 4.35 -11.67
N ARG A 143 6.95 5.13 -12.13
CA ARG A 143 7.99 4.65 -13.03
C ARG A 143 8.77 3.50 -12.42
N TYR A 144 9.21 3.62 -11.17
CA TYR A 144 9.95 2.58 -10.47
C TYR A 144 9.12 1.28 -10.34
N VAL A 145 7.85 1.38 -9.99
CA VAL A 145 6.97 0.20 -9.93
C VAL A 145 6.87 -0.50 -11.30
N LEU A 146 6.64 0.27 -12.37
CA LEU A 146 6.45 -0.32 -13.69
C LEU A 146 7.73 -0.90 -14.29
N GLN A 147 8.88 -0.24 -14.08
CA GLN A 147 10.14 -0.57 -14.74
C GLN A 147 11.05 -1.47 -13.91
N GLU A 148 11.03 -1.35 -12.59
CA GLU A 148 12.00 -2.05 -11.72
C GLU A 148 11.31 -3.13 -10.90
N GLU A 149 10.12 -2.86 -10.36
CA GLU A 149 9.39 -3.88 -9.60
C GLU A 149 8.70 -4.88 -10.50
N PHE A 150 8.22 -4.49 -11.69
CA PHE A 150 7.40 -5.33 -12.58
C PHE A 150 8.12 -5.89 -13.81
N GLU A 151 9.34 -5.43 -14.13
CA GLU A 151 10.16 -6.02 -15.20
C GLU A 151 11.06 -7.11 -14.64
N HIS A 152 10.55 -8.34 -14.59
CA HIS A 152 11.30 -9.53 -14.19
C HIS A 152 10.81 -10.77 -14.95
#